data_AF-A0A350C6L8-F1
#
_entry.id   AF-A0A350C6L8-F1
#
_cell.length_a   1.000
_cell.length_b   1.000
_cell.length_c   1.000
_cell.angle_alpha   90.00
_cell.angle_beta   90.00
_cell.angle_gamma   90.00
#
_symmetry.space_group_name_H-M   'P 1'
#
loop_
_entity.id
_entity.type
_entity.pdbx_description
1 polymer ?
#
loop_
_entity_poly.entity_id
_entity_poly.type
_entity_poly.pdbx_seq_one_letter_code
_entity_poly.pdbx_strand_id
1 'polypeptide(L)'
;MDDLVKAVNPSNPIDFLDTVAQEKLEPVLADAYDNLYSMMGGIQNRMVMKREVIADRGIWTAKKRYILNVFDNEGVRYSEPKLKIMGIEAIKSSTPEPCRDALKEIFKVIMVSDEATVQKSIKQFKQYFCTLSAEKIAFPRGVSNVSQYRDAGTIYKKGTPIHVRAALMHNHLLENYSLSKKYEPIKNGEKIKFIYLKQPNSLKENVIGFTQYLPEEFALAKYIDYELQFTKTFLGPIEPILKSIGWSSEEQSSLESFFG
;
A
#
# COMPACT_ATOMS: atom_id res chain seq x y z
N MET A 1 10.71 0.99 26.26
CA MET A 1 11.32 2.30 26.59
C MET A 1 10.30 3.26 27.20
N ASP A 2 9.01 3.16 26.85
CA ASP A 2 7.94 3.94 27.49
C ASP A 2 7.96 3.89 29.02
N ASP A 3 8.14 2.73 29.62
CA ASP A 3 8.19 2.61 31.08
C ASP A 3 9.38 3.37 31.69
N LEU A 4 10.52 3.39 30.99
CA LEU A 4 11.70 4.15 31.40
C LEU A 4 11.44 5.66 31.29
N VAL A 5 10.84 6.11 30.19
CA VAL A 5 10.47 7.52 30.01
C VAL A 5 9.47 7.95 31.08
N LYS A 6 8.45 7.13 31.36
CA LYS A 6 7.46 7.39 32.43
C LYS A 6 8.10 7.44 33.81
N ALA A 7 9.04 6.55 34.11
CA ALA A 7 9.71 6.50 35.41
C ALA A 7 10.62 7.72 35.66
N VAL A 8 11.34 8.17 34.63
CA VAL A 8 12.26 9.33 34.73
C VAL A 8 11.53 10.66 34.56
N ASN A 9 10.40 10.66 33.83
CA ASN A 9 9.60 11.83 33.48
C ASN A 9 10.45 13.04 32.98
N PRO A 10 11.26 12.84 31.92
CA PRO A 10 12.14 13.89 31.41
C PRO A 10 11.34 15.04 30.77
N SER A 11 11.90 16.25 30.78
CA SER A 11 11.32 17.43 30.13
C SER A 11 11.18 17.24 28.61
N ASN A 12 12.16 16.59 27.98
CA ASN A 12 12.11 16.18 26.58
C ASN A 12 12.39 14.66 26.47
N PRO A 13 11.34 13.84 26.26
CA PRO A 13 11.49 12.40 26.09
C PRO A 13 12.42 11.99 24.97
N ILE A 14 12.48 12.74 23.87
CA ILE A 14 13.26 12.37 22.69
C ILE A 14 14.75 12.58 22.97
N ASP A 15 15.11 13.72 23.57
CA ASP A 15 16.51 14.01 23.94
C ASP A 15 16.99 13.03 25.01
N PHE A 16 16.14 12.72 25.98
CA PHE A 16 16.44 11.69 26.99
C PHE A 16 16.71 10.32 26.35
N LEU A 17 15.86 9.87 25.43
CA LEU A 17 16.06 8.60 24.73
C LEU A 17 17.34 8.61 23.88
N ASP A 18 17.66 9.75 23.27
CA ASP A 18 18.90 9.92 22.51
C ASP A 18 20.14 9.78 23.41
N THR A 19 20.17 10.48 24.54
CA THR A 19 21.25 10.37 25.54
C THR A 19 21.37 8.94 26.05
N VAL A 20 20.26 8.28 26.39
CA VAL A 20 20.30 6.88 26.84
C VAL A 20 20.88 5.97 25.77
N ALA A 21 20.50 6.15 24.51
CA ALA A 21 21.04 5.35 23.42
C ALA A 21 22.56 5.54 23.27
N GLN A 22 23.02 6.79 23.21
CA GLN A 22 24.44 7.12 23.02
C GLN A 22 25.32 6.77 24.22
N GLU A 23 24.86 7.07 25.44
CA GLU A 23 25.70 6.93 26.64
C GLU A 23 25.58 5.59 27.34
N LYS A 24 24.47 4.86 27.13
CA LYS A 24 24.20 3.61 27.85
C LYS A 24 24.11 2.39 26.93
N LEU A 25 23.47 2.51 25.77
CA LEU A 25 23.28 1.35 24.88
C LEU A 25 24.47 1.16 23.92
N GLU A 26 24.94 2.21 23.26
CA GLU A 26 26.05 2.13 22.30
C GLU A 26 27.35 1.57 22.92
N PRO A 27 27.77 1.94 24.14
CA PRO A 27 28.95 1.35 24.77
C PRO A 27 28.78 -0.16 25.05
N VAL A 28 27.61 -0.58 25.52
CA VAL A 28 27.32 -2.01 25.77
C VAL A 28 27.35 -2.81 24.47
N LEU A 29 26.85 -2.23 23.37
CA LEU A 29 26.90 -2.85 22.05
C LEU A 29 28.34 -2.91 21.51
N ALA A 30 29.14 -1.87 21.72
CA ALA A 30 30.56 -1.85 21.36
C ALA A 30 31.33 -2.96 22.09
N ASP A 31 31.17 -3.07 23.40
CA ASP A 31 31.79 -4.13 24.21
C ASP A 31 31.35 -5.53 23.72
N ALA A 32 30.06 -5.71 23.39
CA ALA A 32 29.56 -6.97 22.85
C ALA A 32 30.18 -7.31 21.48
N TYR A 33 30.36 -6.32 20.61
CA TYR A 33 31.02 -6.51 19.32
C TYR A 33 32.52 -6.79 19.45
N ASP A 34 33.20 -6.17 20.40
CA ASP A 34 34.62 -6.46 20.69
C ASP A 34 34.80 -7.87 21.22
N ASN A 35 33.89 -8.34 22.08
CA ASN A 35 33.86 -9.73 22.53
C ASN A 35 33.62 -10.69 21.36
N LEU A 36 32.62 -10.41 20.50
CA LEU A 36 32.35 -11.22 19.31
C LEU A 36 33.55 -11.27 18.37
N TYR A 37 34.24 -10.14 18.16
CA TYR A 37 35.46 -10.07 17.36
C TYR A 37 36.59 -10.91 17.98
N SER A 38 36.77 -10.84 19.30
CA SER A 38 37.78 -11.63 20.01
C SER A 38 37.54 -13.13 19.90
N MET A 39 36.27 -13.57 19.86
CA MET A 39 35.89 -14.97 19.68
C MET A 39 36.10 -15.47 18.25
N MET A 40 35.71 -14.68 17.25
CA MET A 40 35.71 -15.10 15.85
C MET A 40 37.06 -14.87 15.15
N GLY A 41 37.87 -13.95 15.68
CA GLY A 41 39.07 -13.45 15.02
C GLY A 41 38.75 -12.57 13.80
N GLY A 42 39.78 -11.92 13.26
CA GLY A 42 39.67 -11.07 12.07
C GLY A 42 40.89 -10.18 11.89
N ILE A 43 40.89 -9.38 10.83
CA ILE A 43 41.97 -8.40 10.56
C ILE A 43 41.75 -7.12 11.37
N GLN A 44 40.49 -6.67 11.46
CA GLN A 44 40.09 -5.45 12.18
C GLN A 44 38.61 -5.54 12.56
N ASN A 45 38.25 -5.10 13.77
CA ASN A 45 36.85 -4.93 14.14
C ASN A 45 36.27 -3.69 13.44
N ARG A 46 35.17 -3.87 12.68
CA ARG A 46 34.43 -2.80 12.00
C ARG A 46 32.94 -2.79 12.34
N MET A 47 32.53 -3.56 13.34
CA MET A 47 31.14 -3.64 13.78
C MET A 47 30.82 -2.43 14.65
N VAL A 48 30.14 -1.44 14.06
CA VAL A 48 29.71 -0.22 14.75
C VAL A 48 28.20 -0.11 14.60
N MET A 49 27.47 -0.32 15.69
CA MET A 49 26.02 -0.13 15.74
C MET A 49 25.70 1.17 16.45
N LYS A 50 24.94 2.03 15.79
CA LYS A 50 24.47 3.30 16.32
C LYS A 50 22.95 3.37 16.30
N ARG A 51 22.39 4.25 17.10
CA ARG A 51 20.96 4.55 17.10
C ARG A 51 20.53 5.15 15.75
N GLU A 52 19.58 4.51 15.07
CA GLU A 52 19.07 4.99 13.77
C GLU A 52 17.84 5.88 13.94
N VAL A 53 16.83 5.45 14.70
CA VAL A 53 15.51 6.11 14.75
C VAL A 53 14.99 6.21 16.19
N ILE A 54 14.35 7.32 16.51
CA ILE A 54 13.46 7.47 17.68
C ILE A 54 12.03 7.67 17.19
N ALA A 55 11.12 6.78 17.60
CA ALA A 55 9.72 6.79 17.24
C ALA A 55 8.85 6.57 18.48
N ASP A 56 7.70 7.21 18.55
CA ASP A 56 6.72 7.03 19.64
C ASP A 56 5.83 5.79 19.43
N ARG A 57 5.56 5.46 18.18
CA ARG A 57 4.70 4.35 17.78
C ARG A 57 5.30 3.60 16.60
N GLY A 58 5.09 2.29 16.62
CA GLY A 58 5.48 1.40 15.53
C GLY A 58 4.49 0.26 15.37
N ILE A 59 4.16 -0.06 14.12
CA ILE A 59 3.26 -1.17 13.75
C ILE A 59 4.02 -2.14 12.86
N TRP A 60 4.04 -3.42 13.24
CA TRP A 60 4.64 -4.50 12.45
C TRP A 60 3.56 -5.48 11.99
N THR A 61 3.44 -5.67 10.69
CA THR A 61 2.49 -6.63 10.11
C THR A 61 3.15 -7.95 9.75
N ALA A 62 4.42 -7.92 9.35
CA ALA A 62 5.23 -9.10 9.04
C ALA A 62 6.73 -8.74 9.00
N LYS A 63 7.58 -9.75 8.80
CA LYS A 63 9.01 -9.53 8.52
C LYS A 63 9.17 -8.56 7.33
N LYS A 64 10.03 -7.54 7.50
CA LYS A 64 10.27 -6.47 6.52
C LYS A 64 9.05 -5.57 6.21
N ARG A 65 7.99 -5.61 7.04
CA ARG A 65 6.75 -4.85 6.82
C ARG A 65 6.34 -4.08 8.09
N TYR A 66 6.66 -2.79 8.14
CA TYR A 66 6.38 -1.95 9.30
C TYR A 66 6.15 -0.48 8.97
N ILE A 67 5.55 0.24 9.92
CA ILE A 67 5.32 1.68 9.91
C ILE A 67 5.83 2.24 11.24
N LEU A 68 6.69 3.26 11.21
CA LEU A 68 7.17 3.97 12.40
C LEU A 68 6.78 5.44 12.30
N ASN A 69 6.36 6.02 13.42
CA ASN A 69 6.11 7.47 13.53
C ASN A 69 7.36 8.14 14.13
N VAL A 70 8.24 8.59 13.25
CA VAL A 70 9.64 8.95 13.58
C VAL A 70 9.76 10.43 13.94
N PHE A 71 10.39 10.71 15.08
CA PHE A 71 10.73 12.07 15.51
C PHE A 71 12.19 12.42 15.24
N ASP A 72 13.08 11.45 15.35
CA ASP A 72 14.51 11.62 15.11
C ASP A 72 15.02 10.50 14.20
N ASN A 73 15.75 10.84 13.15
CA ASN A 73 16.38 9.89 12.24
C ASN A 73 17.85 10.27 12.06
N GLU A 74 18.74 9.44 12.59
CA GLU A 74 20.20 9.59 12.52
C GLU A 74 20.69 10.96 13.05
N GLY A 75 20.04 11.49 14.09
CA GLY A 75 20.34 12.81 14.67
C GLY A 75 19.64 13.98 13.97
N VAL A 76 18.85 13.72 12.92
CA VAL A 76 18.00 14.73 12.29
C VAL A 76 16.64 14.75 12.99
N ARG A 77 16.42 15.79 13.80
CA ARG A 77 15.16 16.03 14.50
C ARG A 77 14.12 16.64 13.57
N TYR A 78 12.90 16.10 13.57
CA TYR A 78 11.76 16.68 12.86
C TYR A 78 10.90 17.54 13.78
N SER A 79 10.34 18.62 13.24
CA SER A 79 9.35 19.47 13.94
C SER A 79 8.00 18.76 14.10
N GLU A 80 7.65 17.95 13.10
CA GLU A 80 6.48 17.06 13.10
C GLU A 80 6.95 15.65 12.75
N PRO A 81 6.38 14.61 13.39
CA PRO A 81 6.84 13.25 13.17
C PRO A 81 6.57 12.81 11.73
N LYS A 82 7.52 12.06 11.16
CA LYS A 82 7.48 11.55 9.80
C LYS A 82 7.29 10.05 9.79
N LEU A 83 6.37 9.58 8.95
CA LEU A 83 6.16 8.15 8.78
C LEU A 83 7.31 7.49 8.01
N LYS A 84 7.99 6.54 8.64
CA LYS A 84 8.94 5.63 7.98
C LYS A 84 8.22 4.32 7.68
N ILE A 85 7.89 4.10 6.42
CA ILE A 85 7.10 2.96 5.95
C ILE A 85 8.01 2.02 5.16
N MET A 86 8.08 0.76 5.59
CA MET A 86 8.93 -0.25 4.96
C MET A 86 8.09 -1.46 4.54
N GLY A 87 8.18 -1.85 3.27
CA GLY A 87 7.57 -3.08 2.72
C GLY A 87 6.03 -3.15 2.70
N ILE A 88 5.35 -2.06 3.08
CA ILE A 88 3.89 -1.95 2.97
C ILE A 88 3.50 -1.68 1.51
N GLU A 89 2.54 -2.44 1.01
CA GLU A 89 2.13 -2.45 -0.40
C GLU A 89 1.49 -1.16 -0.91
N ALA A 90 1.09 -0.30 0.02
CA ALA A 90 0.33 0.91 -0.22
C ALA A 90 1.04 1.97 -1.08
N ILE A 91 2.38 1.92 -1.21
CA ILE A 91 3.19 2.92 -1.94
C ILE A 91 3.89 2.29 -3.14
N LYS A 92 3.29 1.28 -3.76
CA LYS A 92 3.80 0.72 -5.03
C LYS A 92 3.32 1.57 -6.21
N SER A 93 4.15 1.65 -7.25
CA SER A 93 3.78 2.29 -8.53
C SER A 93 2.56 1.67 -9.21
N SER A 94 2.15 0.48 -8.76
CA SER A 94 0.97 -0.26 -9.22
C SER A 94 -0.35 0.12 -8.55
N THR A 95 -0.33 1.03 -7.57
CA THR A 95 -1.54 1.51 -6.87
C THR A 95 -2.00 2.80 -7.54
N PRO A 96 -3.32 3.01 -7.77
CA PRO A 96 -3.83 4.26 -8.35
C PRO A 96 -3.42 5.48 -7.52
N GLU A 97 -3.16 6.61 -8.18
CA GLU A 97 -2.65 7.83 -7.52
C GLU A 97 -3.54 8.33 -6.37
N PRO A 98 -4.87 8.49 -6.54
CA PRO A 98 -5.75 8.91 -5.45
C PRO A 98 -5.69 7.96 -4.24
N CYS A 99 -5.54 6.66 -4.48
CA CYS A 99 -5.38 5.68 -3.41
C CYS A 99 -4.04 5.83 -2.70
N ARG A 100 -2.93 6.09 -3.41
CA ARG A 100 -1.61 6.28 -2.79
C ARG A 100 -1.60 7.47 -1.84
N ASP A 101 -2.24 8.56 -2.24
CA ASP A 101 -2.30 9.77 -1.40
C ASP A 101 -3.19 9.53 -0.19
N ALA A 102 -4.38 8.95 -0.39
CA ALA A 102 -5.24 8.56 0.72
C ALA A 102 -4.60 7.54 1.67
N LEU A 103 -3.77 6.62 1.15
CA LEU A 103 -3.04 5.65 1.96
C LEU A 103 -1.98 6.31 2.84
N LYS A 104 -1.28 7.34 2.34
CA LYS A 104 -0.33 8.10 3.17
C LYS A 104 -1.05 8.83 4.30
N GLU A 105 -2.20 9.44 4.01
CA GLU A 105 -2.98 10.15 5.02
C GLU A 105 -3.59 9.20 6.05
N ILE A 106 -4.21 8.09 5.62
CA ILE A 106 -4.80 7.14 6.57
C ILE A 106 -3.76 6.51 7.49
N PHE A 107 -2.51 6.31 7.03
CA PHE A 107 -1.45 5.85 7.90
C PHE A 107 -1.10 6.87 8.98
N LYS A 108 -1.17 8.18 8.70
CA LYS A 108 -0.99 9.19 9.76
C LYS A 108 -2.10 9.07 10.78
N VAL A 109 -3.35 8.97 10.32
CA VAL A 109 -4.53 8.81 11.20
C VAL A 109 -4.40 7.56 12.06
N ILE A 110 -4.04 6.40 11.48
CA ILE A 110 -3.83 5.16 12.22
C ILE A 110 -2.76 5.32 13.31
N MET A 111 -1.69 6.07 13.02
CA MET A 111 -0.60 6.24 13.98
C MET A 111 -0.95 7.20 15.12
N VAL A 112 -1.95 8.08 15.00
CA VAL A 112 -2.23 9.12 16.02
C VAL A 112 -3.62 9.05 16.65
N SER A 113 -4.59 8.46 15.98
CA SER A 113 -6.02 8.48 16.36
C SER A 113 -6.53 7.12 16.88
N ASP A 114 -7.84 6.98 16.99
CA ASP A 114 -8.57 5.76 17.36
C ASP A 114 -9.22 5.06 16.14
N GLU A 115 -9.74 3.85 16.38
CA GLU A 115 -10.40 3.01 15.38
C GLU A 115 -11.62 3.70 14.73
N ALA A 116 -12.47 4.37 15.50
CA ALA A 116 -13.68 5.01 14.98
C ALA A 116 -13.34 6.15 14.02
N THR A 117 -12.30 6.93 14.33
CA THR A 117 -11.76 7.97 13.46
C THR A 117 -11.24 7.38 12.15
N VAL A 118 -10.49 6.26 12.21
CA VAL A 118 -10.01 5.55 11.03
C VAL A 118 -11.16 5.03 10.16
N GLN A 119 -12.16 4.38 10.76
CA GLN A 119 -13.34 3.89 10.04
C GLN A 119 -14.09 5.04 9.34
N LYS A 120 -14.24 6.19 10.01
CA LYS A 120 -14.83 7.39 9.41
C LYS A 120 -14.02 7.88 8.21
N SER A 121 -12.69 7.95 8.32
CA SER A 121 -11.82 8.34 7.21
C SER A 121 -11.90 7.37 6.03
N ILE A 122 -11.96 6.06 6.29
CA ILE A 122 -12.17 5.03 5.25
C ILE A 122 -13.50 5.26 4.53
N LYS A 123 -14.59 5.48 5.27
CA LYS A 123 -15.92 5.73 4.70
C LYS A 123 -15.97 7.00 3.86
N GLN A 124 -15.36 8.09 4.33
CA GLN A 124 -15.27 9.35 3.60
C GLN A 124 -14.49 9.17 2.29
N PHE A 125 -13.34 8.48 2.35
CA PHE A 125 -12.56 8.23 1.14
C PHE A 125 -13.29 7.30 0.17
N LYS A 126 -14.04 6.29 0.64
CA LYS A 126 -14.88 5.44 -0.21
C LYS A 126 -15.91 6.26 -0.99
N GLN A 127 -16.57 7.21 -0.33
CA GLN A 127 -17.55 8.09 -0.98
C GLN A 127 -16.90 8.93 -2.09
N TYR A 128 -15.75 9.54 -1.81
CA TYR A 128 -14.98 10.28 -2.81
C TYR A 128 -14.47 9.38 -3.94
N PHE A 129 -13.95 8.19 -3.61
CA PHE A 129 -13.44 7.24 -4.59
C PHE A 129 -14.49 6.84 -5.63
N CYS A 130 -15.75 6.67 -5.20
CA CYS A 130 -16.86 6.35 -6.09
C CYS A 130 -17.29 7.50 -7.02
N THR A 131 -16.80 8.72 -6.83
CA THR A 131 -17.05 9.84 -7.76
C THR A 131 -15.96 10.00 -8.82
N LEU A 132 -14.84 9.27 -8.67
CA LEU A 132 -13.70 9.37 -9.57
C LEU A 132 -13.93 8.60 -10.87
N SER A 133 -13.33 9.10 -11.94
CA SER A 133 -13.35 8.43 -13.24
C SER A 133 -12.53 7.14 -13.25
N ALA A 134 -12.84 6.25 -14.21
CA ALA A 134 -12.21 4.94 -14.34
C ALA A 134 -10.68 5.01 -14.37
N GLU A 135 -10.12 5.97 -15.11
CA GLU A 135 -8.67 6.12 -15.27
C GLU A 135 -7.95 6.63 -14.02
N LYS A 136 -8.67 7.21 -13.06
CA LYS A 136 -8.13 7.65 -11.77
C LYS A 136 -8.08 6.52 -10.76
N ILE A 137 -8.99 5.54 -10.86
CA ILE A 137 -9.09 4.43 -9.91
C ILE A 137 -8.55 3.10 -10.43
N ALA A 138 -8.26 2.99 -11.73
CA ALA A 138 -7.72 1.80 -12.35
C ALA A 138 -6.27 1.52 -11.94
N PHE A 139 -5.91 0.24 -11.85
CA PHE A 139 -4.57 -0.21 -11.51
C PHE A 139 -3.59 0.07 -12.65
N PRO A 140 -2.51 0.85 -12.44
CA PRO A 140 -1.43 0.95 -13.41
C PRO A 140 -0.57 -0.33 -13.41
N ARG A 141 -0.36 -0.94 -14.58
CA ARG A 141 0.51 -2.12 -14.76
C ARG A 141 1.21 -2.13 -16.11
N GLY A 142 2.45 -2.61 -16.13
CA GLY A 142 3.08 -3.04 -17.37
C GLY A 142 2.50 -4.38 -17.82
N VAL A 143 2.32 -4.56 -19.12
CA VAL A 143 1.94 -5.83 -19.73
C VAL A 143 3.10 -6.37 -20.57
N SER A 144 3.32 -7.68 -20.49
CA SER A 144 4.30 -8.40 -21.31
C SER A 144 3.64 -9.67 -21.86
N ASN A 145 4.19 -10.19 -22.96
CA ASN A 145 3.73 -11.44 -23.58
C ASN A 145 2.23 -11.46 -23.98
N VAL A 146 1.60 -10.30 -24.19
CA VAL A 146 0.21 -10.13 -24.64
C VAL A 146 -0.09 -11.00 -25.85
N SER A 147 0.79 -10.95 -26.88
CA SER A 147 0.62 -11.74 -28.10
C SER A 147 0.69 -13.26 -27.86
N GLN A 148 1.45 -13.72 -26.86
CA GLN A 148 1.61 -15.15 -26.56
C GLN A 148 0.36 -15.73 -25.90
N TYR A 149 -0.36 -14.92 -25.12
CA TYR A 149 -1.59 -15.29 -24.44
C TYR A 149 -2.84 -15.13 -25.32
N ARG A 150 -2.74 -14.48 -26.48
CA ARG A 150 -3.84 -14.35 -27.44
C ARG A 150 -4.30 -15.72 -27.93
N ASP A 151 -5.61 -15.89 -28.02
CA ASP A 151 -6.26 -17.05 -28.63
C ASP A 151 -7.31 -16.58 -29.63
N ALA A 152 -7.41 -17.24 -30.79
CA ALA A 152 -8.33 -16.83 -31.85
C ALA A 152 -9.79 -17.22 -31.56
N GLY A 153 -10.02 -18.30 -30.81
CA GLY A 153 -11.37 -18.80 -30.49
C GLY A 153 -11.92 -18.22 -29.19
N THR A 154 -11.07 -18.04 -28.18
CA THR A 154 -11.49 -17.60 -26.84
C THR A 154 -10.95 -16.22 -26.44
N ILE A 155 -10.38 -15.45 -27.37
CA ILE A 155 -9.68 -14.17 -27.17
C ILE A 155 -8.33 -14.33 -26.46
N TYR A 156 -8.28 -15.14 -25.40
CA TYR A 156 -7.09 -15.40 -24.62
C TYR A 156 -7.06 -16.84 -24.06
N LYS A 157 -5.86 -17.34 -23.74
CA LYS A 157 -5.61 -18.70 -23.24
C LYS A 157 -5.94 -18.85 -21.75
N LYS A 158 -6.27 -20.07 -21.30
CA LYS A 158 -6.42 -20.38 -19.87
C LYS A 158 -5.10 -20.09 -19.12
N GLY A 159 -5.21 -19.48 -17.94
CA GLY A 159 -4.04 -19.08 -17.14
C GLY A 159 -3.43 -17.72 -17.51
N THR A 160 -4.07 -16.97 -18.41
CA THR A 160 -3.65 -15.60 -18.75
C THR A 160 -3.71 -14.68 -17.52
N PRO A 161 -2.62 -13.97 -17.17
CA PRO A 161 -2.63 -13.00 -16.08
C PRO A 161 -3.69 -11.91 -16.28
N ILE A 162 -4.33 -11.46 -15.19
CA ILE A 162 -5.51 -10.58 -15.27
C ILE A 162 -5.28 -9.28 -16.07
N HIS A 163 -4.12 -8.64 -15.92
CA HIS A 163 -3.76 -7.42 -16.64
C HIS A 163 -3.48 -7.68 -18.12
N VAL A 164 -2.96 -8.86 -18.47
CA VAL A 164 -2.80 -9.28 -19.88
C VAL A 164 -4.16 -9.61 -20.50
N ARG A 165 -5.06 -10.27 -19.76
CA ARG A 165 -6.45 -10.46 -20.17
C ARG A 165 -7.13 -9.12 -20.43
N ALA A 166 -6.98 -8.16 -19.52
CA ALA A 166 -7.52 -6.81 -19.67
C ALA A 166 -7.06 -6.14 -20.98
N ALA A 167 -5.77 -6.27 -21.33
CA ALA A 167 -5.22 -5.78 -22.59
C ALA A 167 -5.82 -6.48 -23.83
N LEU A 168 -5.93 -7.80 -23.79
CA LEU A 168 -6.50 -8.58 -24.90
C LEU A 168 -7.98 -8.25 -25.12
N MET A 169 -8.75 -8.06 -24.04
CA MET A 169 -10.15 -7.65 -24.13
C MET A 169 -10.31 -6.26 -24.77
N HIS A 170 -9.45 -5.31 -24.41
CA HIS A 170 -9.42 -3.99 -25.05
C HIS A 170 -9.17 -4.11 -26.55
N ASN A 171 -8.14 -4.86 -26.95
CA ASN A 171 -7.80 -5.03 -28.36
C ASN A 171 -8.93 -5.71 -29.15
N HIS A 172 -9.55 -6.73 -28.56
CA HIS A 172 -10.70 -7.39 -29.15
C HIS A 172 -11.88 -6.44 -29.35
N LEU A 173 -12.17 -5.57 -28.38
CA LEU A 173 -13.21 -4.55 -28.53
C LEU A 173 -12.87 -3.51 -29.59
N LEU A 174 -11.60 -3.10 -29.73
CA LEU A 174 -11.19 -2.20 -30.80
C LEU A 174 -11.41 -2.78 -32.19
N GLU A 175 -11.18 -4.08 -32.35
CA GLU A 175 -11.48 -4.80 -33.60
C GLU A 175 -13.00 -4.86 -33.83
N ASN A 176 -13.77 -5.31 -32.82
CA ASN A 176 -15.23 -5.48 -32.94
C ASN A 176 -15.97 -4.17 -33.24
N TYR A 177 -15.56 -3.07 -32.63
CA TYR A 177 -16.17 -1.75 -32.86
C TYR A 177 -15.50 -0.96 -34.00
N SER A 178 -14.53 -1.56 -34.71
CA SER A 178 -13.76 -0.87 -35.77
C SER A 178 -13.10 0.45 -35.32
N LEU A 179 -12.68 0.50 -34.05
CA LEU A 179 -12.12 1.69 -33.40
C LEU A 179 -10.59 1.77 -33.50
N SER A 180 -9.96 0.85 -34.23
CA SER A 180 -8.50 0.76 -34.39
C SER A 180 -7.86 1.99 -35.05
N LYS A 181 -8.66 2.86 -35.70
CA LYS A 181 -8.18 4.15 -36.24
C LYS A 181 -8.16 5.28 -35.19
N LYS A 182 -8.93 5.16 -34.12
CA LYS A 182 -9.09 6.16 -33.06
C LYS A 182 -8.25 5.83 -31.83
N TYR A 183 -8.15 4.54 -31.50
CA TYR A 183 -7.40 4.05 -30.36
C TYR A 183 -6.37 3.03 -30.81
N GLU A 184 -5.17 3.11 -30.23
CA GLU A 184 -4.10 2.15 -30.49
C GLU A 184 -4.37 0.83 -29.74
N PRO A 185 -4.15 -0.33 -30.39
CA PRO A 185 -4.13 -1.61 -29.69
C PRO A 185 -2.94 -1.67 -28.74
N ILE A 186 -3.17 -2.28 -27.57
CA ILE A 186 -2.16 -2.47 -26.52
C ILE A 186 -1.13 -3.52 -26.97
N LYS A 187 0.15 -3.17 -26.88
CA LYS A 187 1.28 -3.99 -27.34
C LYS A 187 2.11 -4.54 -26.17
N ASN A 188 3.01 -5.48 -26.48
CA ASN A 188 3.95 -6.03 -25.50
C ASN A 188 4.89 -4.93 -24.98
N GLY A 189 5.07 -4.88 -23.67
CA GLY A 189 5.96 -3.91 -23.00
C GLY A 189 5.30 -2.58 -22.65
N GLU A 190 4.04 -2.37 -23.04
CA GLU A 190 3.33 -1.13 -22.72
C GLU A 190 2.85 -1.07 -21.27
N LYS A 191 2.68 0.16 -20.77
CA LYS A 191 2.00 0.43 -19.51
C LYS A 191 0.53 0.67 -19.80
N ILE A 192 -0.32 -0.05 -19.10
CA ILE A 192 -1.77 0.06 -19.19
C ILE A 192 -2.34 0.39 -17.81
N LYS A 193 -3.61 0.72 -17.81
CA LYS A 193 -4.50 0.70 -16.67
C LYS A 193 -5.48 -0.45 -16.85
N PHE A 194 -5.88 -1.09 -15.77
CA PHE A 194 -6.99 -2.04 -15.80
C PHE A 194 -7.93 -1.83 -14.62
N ILE A 195 -9.22 -2.12 -14.86
CA ILE A 195 -10.28 -1.92 -13.88
C ILE A 195 -11.20 -3.15 -13.85
N TYR A 196 -11.76 -3.42 -12.67
CA TYR A 196 -12.78 -4.47 -12.50
C TYR A 196 -14.15 -4.02 -13.02
N LEU A 197 -14.89 -4.97 -13.57
CA LEU A 197 -16.26 -4.80 -14.05
C LEU A 197 -17.20 -5.75 -13.31
N LYS A 198 -18.40 -5.27 -12.98
CA LYS A 198 -19.50 -6.08 -12.44
C LYS A 198 -20.03 -7.02 -13.49
N GLN A 199 -20.40 -8.23 -13.10
CA GLN A 199 -21.07 -9.20 -13.97
C GLN A 199 -22.54 -9.38 -13.53
N PRO A 200 -23.49 -9.52 -14.47
CA PRO A 200 -23.32 -9.55 -15.92
C PRO A 200 -23.08 -8.15 -16.54
N ASN A 201 -22.36 -8.11 -17.67
CA ASN A 201 -22.13 -6.91 -18.49
C ASN A 201 -22.04 -7.27 -19.99
N SER A 202 -21.98 -6.26 -20.85
CA SER A 202 -21.89 -6.43 -22.32
C SER A 202 -20.63 -7.17 -22.79
N LEU A 203 -19.54 -7.08 -22.04
CA LEU A 203 -18.26 -7.73 -22.35
C LEU A 203 -18.23 -9.21 -21.96
N LYS A 204 -19.13 -9.65 -21.08
CA LYS A 204 -19.13 -10.99 -20.44
C LYS A 204 -17.82 -11.31 -19.72
N GLU A 205 -17.10 -10.28 -19.28
CA GLU A 205 -15.82 -10.38 -18.57
C GLU A 205 -15.80 -9.50 -17.33
N ASN A 206 -14.93 -9.81 -16.38
CA ASN A 206 -14.82 -9.06 -15.13
C ASN A 206 -13.71 -8.00 -15.13
N VAL A 207 -13.03 -7.78 -16.25
CA VAL A 207 -11.90 -6.86 -16.34
C VAL A 207 -11.78 -6.25 -17.73
N ILE A 208 -11.39 -4.98 -17.78
CA ILE A 208 -11.03 -4.29 -19.02
C ILE A 208 -9.75 -3.46 -18.81
N GLY A 209 -8.91 -3.43 -19.83
CA GLY A 209 -7.68 -2.64 -19.87
C GLY A 209 -7.84 -1.42 -20.78
N PHE A 210 -6.98 -0.42 -20.60
CA PHE A 210 -6.87 0.75 -21.47
C PHE A 210 -5.55 1.47 -21.20
N THR A 211 -5.09 2.33 -22.11
CA THR A 211 -3.83 3.06 -21.93
C THR A 211 -4.02 4.28 -21.03
N GLN A 212 -4.75 5.28 -21.52
CA GLN A 212 -4.95 6.56 -20.84
C GLN A 212 -6.34 6.66 -20.22
N TYR A 213 -7.39 6.40 -21.03
CA TYR A 213 -8.81 6.52 -20.70
C TYR A 213 -9.57 5.29 -21.18
N LEU A 214 -10.65 4.92 -20.48
CA LEU A 214 -11.57 3.89 -20.94
C LEU A 214 -12.38 4.45 -22.13
N PRO A 215 -12.32 3.85 -23.33
CA PRO A 215 -13.10 4.32 -24.47
C PRO A 215 -14.60 4.34 -24.17
N GLU A 216 -15.25 5.48 -24.42
CA GLU A 216 -16.68 5.67 -24.15
C GLU A 216 -17.55 4.77 -25.03
N GLU A 217 -17.09 4.48 -26.24
CA GLU A 217 -17.75 3.62 -27.23
C GLU A 217 -17.92 2.18 -26.75
N PHE A 218 -17.11 1.74 -25.79
CA PHE A 218 -17.30 0.43 -25.17
C PHE A 218 -18.56 0.38 -24.30
N ALA A 219 -19.12 1.54 -23.90
CA ALA A 219 -20.28 1.67 -23.03
C ALA A 219 -20.13 0.91 -21.69
N LEU A 220 -18.89 0.76 -21.21
CA LEU A 220 -18.55 -0.02 -20.01
C LEU A 220 -18.53 0.78 -18.71
N ALA A 221 -18.56 2.12 -18.77
CA ALA A 221 -18.46 2.97 -17.58
C ALA A 221 -19.50 2.63 -16.50
N LYS A 222 -20.73 2.30 -16.91
CA LYS A 222 -21.82 1.89 -16.00
C LYS A 222 -21.62 0.52 -15.33
N TYR A 223 -20.70 -0.29 -15.84
CA TYR A 223 -20.39 -1.62 -15.33
C TYR A 223 -19.15 -1.65 -14.45
N ILE A 224 -18.51 -0.50 -14.16
CA ILE A 224 -17.34 -0.44 -13.29
C ILE A 224 -17.69 -0.96 -11.88
N ASP A 225 -16.87 -1.89 -11.39
CA ASP A 225 -17.01 -2.41 -10.03
C ASP A 225 -16.20 -1.57 -9.04
N TYR A 226 -16.75 -0.41 -8.67
CA TYR A 226 -16.12 0.49 -7.70
C TYR A 226 -15.87 -0.17 -6.34
N GLU A 227 -16.74 -1.09 -5.92
CA GLU A 227 -16.61 -1.77 -4.63
C GLU A 227 -15.38 -2.68 -4.64
N LEU A 228 -15.32 -3.61 -5.61
CA LEU A 228 -14.17 -4.50 -5.73
C LEU A 228 -12.88 -3.73 -6.00
N GLN A 229 -12.96 -2.67 -6.81
CA GLN A 229 -11.82 -1.80 -7.07
C GLN A 229 -11.31 -1.17 -5.77
N PHE A 230 -12.18 -0.55 -4.97
CA PHE A 230 -11.84 0.06 -3.68
C PHE A 230 -11.24 -0.95 -2.70
N THR A 231 -11.86 -2.12 -2.58
CA THR A 231 -11.37 -3.19 -1.69
C THR A 231 -9.96 -3.62 -2.07
N LYS A 232 -9.67 -3.78 -3.36
CA LYS A 232 -8.35 -4.24 -3.83
C LYS A 232 -7.29 -3.13 -3.83
N THR A 233 -7.64 -1.90 -4.16
CA THR A 233 -6.69 -0.78 -4.30
C THR A 233 -6.37 -0.10 -2.97
N PHE A 234 -7.34 -0.05 -2.05
CA PHE A 234 -7.26 0.75 -0.83
C PHE A 234 -7.38 -0.09 0.45
N LEU A 235 -8.45 -0.88 0.60
CA LEU A 235 -8.63 -1.68 1.83
C LEU A 235 -7.58 -2.79 1.97
N GLY A 236 -7.26 -3.50 0.88
CA GLY A 236 -6.31 -4.61 0.90
C GLY A 236 -4.94 -4.26 1.49
N PRO A 237 -4.36 -3.08 1.18
CA PRO A 237 -3.15 -2.59 1.85
C PRO A 237 -3.32 -2.21 3.34
N ILE A 238 -4.51 -1.82 3.77
CA ILE A 238 -4.78 -1.28 5.12
C ILE A 238 -5.22 -2.37 6.09
N GLU A 239 -6.03 -3.34 5.64
CA GLU A 239 -6.58 -4.40 6.48
C GLU A 239 -5.52 -5.18 7.29
N PRO A 240 -4.37 -5.59 6.72
CA PRO A 240 -3.34 -6.27 7.51
C PRO A 240 -2.77 -5.40 8.64
N ILE A 241 -2.75 -4.08 8.44
CA ILE A 241 -2.26 -3.11 9.43
C ILE A 241 -3.29 -2.99 10.54
N LEU A 242 -4.57 -2.75 10.21
CA LEU A 242 -5.65 -2.67 11.20
C LEU A 242 -5.72 -3.95 12.03
N LYS A 243 -5.68 -5.11 11.36
CA LYS A 243 -5.68 -6.41 12.04
C LYS A 243 -4.50 -6.58 13.00
N SER A 244 -3.31 -6.06 12.67
CA SER A 244 -2.13 -6.17 13.54
C SER A 244 -2.24 -5.38 14.84
N ILE A 245 -3.11 -4.36 14.87
CA ILE A 245 -3.40 -3.55 16.06
C ILE A 245 -4.78 -3.84 16.65
N GLY A 246 -5.46 -4.89 16.18
CA GLY A 246 -6.78 -5.30 16.68
C GLY A 246 -7.96 -4.47 16.19
N TRP A 247 -7.80 -3.69 15.11
CA TRP A 247 -8.84 -2.84 14.54
C TRP A 247 -9.48 -3.44 13.29
N SER A 248 -10.63 -2.87 12.92
CA SER A 248 -11.45 -3.21 11.76
C SER A 248 -11.71 -1.98 10.88
N SER A 249 -11.91 -2.20 9.58
CA SER A 249 -12.15 -1.13 8.61
C SER A 249 -13.58 -0.59 8.61
N GLU A 250 -14.50 -1.32 9.24
CA GLU A 250 -15.92 -1.01 9.34
C GLU A 250 -16.40 -1.39 10.73
N GLU A 251 -17.40 -0.66 11.25
CA GLU A 251 -17.98 -0.91 12.56
C GLU A 251 -18.52 -2.35 12.67
N GLN A 252 -18.01 -3.10 13.65
CA GLN A 252 -18.47 -4.45 13.94
C GLN A 252 -19.50 -4.40 15.06
N SER A 253 -20.72 -4.87 14.80
CA SER A 253 -21.72 -5.02 15.85
C SER A 253 -21.25 -6.09 16.85
N SER A 254 -21.16 -5.74 18.13
CA SER A 254 -20.91 -6.70 19.20
C SER A 254 -22.24 -7.18 19.79
N LEU A 255 -22.25 -8.36 20.43
CA LEU A 255 -23.45 -8.81 21.17
C LEU A 255 -23.87 -7.80 22.24
N GLU A 256 -22.92 -7.04 22.80
CA GLU A 256 -23.16 -6.00 23.79
C GLU A 256 -23.92 -4.80 23.22
N SER A 257 -23.79 -4.50 21.92
CA SER A 257 -24.57 -3.43 21.28
C SER A 257 -26.06 -3.75 21.16
N PHE A 258 -26.48 -4.99 21.44
CA PHE A 258 -27.89 -5.39 21.49
C PHE A 258 -28.53 -5.29 22.87
N PHE A 259 -27.73 -5.09 23.94
CA PHE A 259 -28.22 -5.06 25.33
C PHE A 259 -28.04 -3.69 26.01
N GLY A 260 -27.75 -2.64 25.24
CA GLY A 260 -27.67 -1.25 25.70
C GLY A 260 -29.00 -0.52 25.69
#